data_AF-A0A2V8IFU8-F1
#
_entry.id   AF-A0A2V8IFU8-F1
#
_cell.length_a   1.000
_cell.length_b   1.000
_cell.length_c   1.000
_cell.angle_alpha   90.00
_cell.angle_beta   90.00
_cell.angle_gamma   90.00
#
_symmetry.space_group_name_H-M   'P 1'
#
loop_
_entity.id
_entity.type
_entity.pdbx_description
1 polymer ?
#
loop_
_entity_poly.entity_id
_entity_poly.type
_entity_poly.pdbx_seq_one_letter_code
_entity_poly.pdbx_strand_id
1 'polypeptide(L)'
;AIMAGDVKDPKRSIPFAIVVGLGSAAIVFVGTAAVTLGVLGAPSAGADDLPLLAAAAKAIGRWGTWCVLIAAWTAALGELTGDLLSASRVGLAMGEAHELPGRLGAIHPKFRTPH
;
A
#
# COMPACT_ATOMS: atom_id res chain seq x y z
N ALA A 1 -1.80 -8.79 -17.27
CA ALA A 1 -2.96 -9.28 -16.49
C ALA A 1 -2.64 -10.62 -15.80
N ILE A 2 -1.55 -10.68 -15.01
CA ILE A 2 -1.03 -11.93 -14.43
C ILE A 2 -1.85 -12.36 -13.20
N MET A 3 -2.42 -11.39 -12.46
CA MET A 3 -3.33 -11.63 -11.32
C MET A 3 -4.60 -12.41 -11.69
N ALA A 4 -5.02 -12.44 -12.97
CA ALA A 4 -6.22 -13.14 -13.40
C ALA A 4 -6.04 -14.68 -13.42
N GLY A 5 -4.80 -15.18 -13.41
CA GLY A 5 -4.50 -16.61 -13.41
C GLY A 5 -4.70 -17.31 -12.06
N ASP A 6 -4.54 -16.57 -10.95
CA ASP A 6 -4.64 -17.10 -9.58
C ASP A 6 -5.99 -16.82 -8.90
N VAL A 7 -6.88 -16.06 -9.55
CA VAL A 7 -8.18 -15.66 -9.00
C VAL A 7 -9.28 -16.59 -9.53
N LYS A 8 -10.05 -17.17 -8.61
CA LYS A 8 -11.24 -17.97 -8.95
C LYS A 8 -12.29 -17.07 -9.64
N ASP A 9 -12.64 -17.39 -10.88
CA ASP A 9 -13.58 -16.66 -11.75
C ASP A 9 -13.24 -15.16 -11.95
N PRO A 10 -12.16 -14.84 -12.70
CA PRO A 10 -11.67 -13.47 -12.85
C PRO A 10 -12.70 -12.52 -13.49
N LYS A 11 -13.58 -13.02 -14.38
CA LYS A 11 -14.61 -12.19 -15.06
C LYS A 11 -15.61 -11.52 -14.10
N ARG A 12 -15.88 -12.14 -12.95
CA ARG A 12 -16.82 -11.61 -11.94
C ARG A 12 -16.11 -11.07 -10.71
N SER A 13 -15.07 -11.76 -10.26
CA SER A 13 -14.36 -11.43 -9.03
C SER A 13 -13.53 -10.15 -9.17
N ILE A 14 -12.90 -9.90 -10.32
CA ILE A 14 -12.07 -8.71 -10.54
C ILE A 14 -12.89 -7.40 -10.46
N PRO A 15 -13.98 -7.21 -11.24
CA PRO A 15 -14.73 -5.96 -11.16
C PRO A 15 -15.36 -5.75 -9.78
N PHE A 16 -15.84 -6.82 -9.13
CA PHE A 16 -16.38 -6.74 -7.77
C PHE A 16 -15.29 -6.34 -6.75
N ALA A 17 -14.12 -6.98 -6.79
CA ALA A 17 -13.01 -6.66 -5.89
C ALA A 17 -12.53 -5.21 -6.06
N ILE A 18 -12.49 -4.69 -7.29
CA ILE A 18 -12.13 -3.29 -7.54
C ILE A 18 -13.14 -2.34 -6.90
N VAL A 19 -14.44 -2.56 -7.13
CA VAL A 19 -15.50 -1.67 -6.60
C VAL A 19 -15.53 -1.73 -5.07
N VAL A 20 -15.46 -2.93 -4.47
CA VAL A 20 -15.48 -3.10 -3.02
C VAL A 20 -14.20 -2.56 -2.38
N GLY A 21 -13.03 -2.82 -2.99
CA GLY A 21 -11.75 -2.30 -2.51
C GLY A 21 -11.73 -0.78 -2.54
N LEU A 22 -12.11 -0.18 -3.67
CA LEU A 22 -12.17 1.28 -3.81
C LEU A 22 -13.21 1.90 -2.87
N GLY A 23 -14.41 1.33 -2.80
CA GLY A 23 -15.47 1.82 -1.93
C GLY A 23 -15.10 1.76 -0.46
N SER A 24 -14.51 0.64 -0.01
CA SER A 24 -14.06 0.50 1.38
C SER A 24 -12.92 1.46 1.72
N ALA A 25 -11.93 1.61 0.83
CA ALA A 25 -10.86 2.59 1.00
C ALA A 25 -11.41 4.03 1.08
N ALA A 26 -12.35 4.39 0.20
CA ALA A 26 -12.98 5.70 0.22
C ALA A 26 -13.73 5.96 1.54
N ILE A 27 -14.48 4.98 2.05
CA ILE A 27 -15.18 5.10 3.34
C ILE A 27 -14.18 5.33 4.47
N VAL A 28 -13.09 4.54 4.51
CA VAL A 28 -12.06 4.68 5.54
C VAL A 28 -11.41 6.05 5.46
N PHE A 29 -10.99 6.51 4.28
CA PHE A 29 -10.35 7.82 4.11
C PHE A 29 -11.26 9.00 4.42
N VAL A 30 -12.52 8.96 3.99
CA VAL A 30 -13.49 10.02 4.32
C VAL A 30 -13.78 10.01 5.82
N GLY A 31 -13.92 8.84 6.43
CA GLY A 31 -14.13 8.70 7.86
C GLY A 31 -12.96 9.26 8.68
N THR A 32 -11.74 8.89 8.34
CA THR A 32 -10.53 9.40 9.05
C THR A 32 -10.36 10.90 8.84
N ALA A 33 -10.60 11.42 7.63
CA ALA A 33 -10.56 12.85 7.36
C ALA A 33 -11.61 13.61 8.18
N ALA A 34 -12.85 13.11 8.22
CA ALA A 34 -13.94 13.73 9.01
C ALA A 34 -13.63 13.75 10.51
N VAL A 35 -13.10 12.66 11.07
CA VAL A 35 -12.68 12.60 12.48
C VAL A 35 -11.53 13.58 12.74
N THR A 36 -10.53 13.61 11.87
CA THR A 36 -9.37 14.50 12.01
C THR A 36 -9.80 15.96 12.00
N LEU A 37 -10.64 16.35 11.03
CA LEU A 37 -11.20 17.69 10.94
C LEU A 37 -12.12 18.03 12.12
N GLY A 38 -12.90 17.07 12.60
CA GLY A 38 -13.77 17.27 13.76
C GLY A 38 -13.01 17.49 15.07
N VAL A 39 -11.86 16.83 15.25
CA VAL A 39 -11.05 16.93 16.47
C VAL A 39 -10.10 18.12 16.44
N LEU A 40 -9.45 18.41 15.32
CA LEU A 40 -8.47 19.50 15.18
C LEU A 40 -9.09 20.84 14.74
N GLY A 41 -10.18 20.79 13.97
CA GLY A 41 -10.66 21.92 13.18
C GLY A 41 -9.87 22.06 11.87
N ALA A 42 -10.50 22.69 10.87
CA ALA A 42 -9.91 22.91 9.54
C ALA A 42 -8.56 23.67 9.55
N PRO A 43 -8.32 24.69 10.41
CA PRO A 43 -7.06 25.43 10.39
C PRO A 43 -5.86 24.59 10.82
N SER A 44 -6.00 23.80 11.89
CA SER A 44 -4.92 23.00 12.45
C SER A 44 -4.63 21.77 11.59
N ALA A 45 -5.67 21.16 11.00
CA ALA A 45 -5.50 20.02 10.10
C ALA A 45 -4.71 20.34 8.82
N GLY A 46 -4.69 21.60 8.38
CA GLY A 46 -3.88 22.05 7.25
C GLY A 46 -2.50 22.59 7.61
N ALA A 47 -2.22 22.81 8.90
CA ALA A 47 -0.96 23.36 9.39
C ALA A 47 0.01 22.28 9.90
N ASP A 48 -0.53 21.16 10.39
CA ASP A 48 0.26 20.04 10.91
C ASP A 48 0.68 19.08 9.79
N ASP A 49 1.97 18.67 9.76
CA ASP A 49 2.48 17.65 8.83
C ASP A 49 1.85 16.27 9.05
N LEU A 50 1.38 15.99 10.28
CA LEU A 50 0.74 14.73 10.67
C LEU A 50 -0.60 14.98 11.39
N PRO A 51 -1.64 15.45 10.69
CA PRO A 51 -2.89 15.87 11.31
C PRO A 51 -3.62 14.70 11.97
N LEU A 52 -3.49 13.49 11.43
CA LEU A 52 -4.07 12.27 12.03
C LEU A 52 -3.40 11.91 13.36
N LEU A 53 -2.09 12.09 13.47
CA LEU A 53 -1.35 11.79 14.70
C LEU A 53 -1.71 12.80 15.80
N ALA A 54 -1.80 14.08 15.43
CA ALA A 54 -2.26 15.15 16.31
C ALA A 54 -3.71 14.91 16.76
N ALA A 55 -4.59 14.47 15.85
CA ALA A 55 -5.96 14.09 16.19
C ALA A 55 -6.01 12.93 17.19
N ALA A 56 -5.22 11.89 16.97
CA ALA A 56 -5.16 10.75 17.88
C ALA A 56 -4.61 11.13 19.26
N ALA A 57 -3.57 11.98 19.30
CA ALA A 57 -3.03 12.53 20.54
C ALA A 57 -4.06 13.37 21.29
N LYS A 58 -4.87 14.17 20.59
CA LYS A 58 -5.90 15.03 21.19
C LYS A 58 -7.14 14.23 21.64
N ALA A 59 -7.52 13.20 20.89
CA ALA A 59 -8.72 12.40 21.18
C ALA A 59 -8.52 11.38 22.31
N ILE A 60 -7.40 10.64 22.28
CA ILE A 60 -7.16 9.48 23.16
C ILE A 60 -5.87 9.67 24.00
N GLY A 61 -5.13 10.77 23.80
CA GLY A 61 -3.85 10.98 24.47
C GLY A 61 -2.75 10.09 23.89
N ARG A 62 -1.75 9.82 24.74
CA ARG A 62 -0.52 9.11 24.34
C ARG A 62 -0.78 7.70 23.81
N TRP A 63 -1.85 7.04 24.25
CA TRP A 63 -2.26 5.73 23.76
C TRP A 63 -2.70 5.78 22.28
N GLY A 64 -3.50 6.77 21.89
CA GLY A 64 -3.92 6.94 20.49
C GLY A 64 -2.73 7.17 19.56
N THR A 65 -1.75 7.96 19.99
CA THR A 65 -0.50 8.18 19.26
C THR A 65 0.25 6.88 18.99
N TRP A 66 0.45 6.03 20.02
CA TRP A 66 1.15 4.76 19.86
C TRP A 66 0.40 3.79 18.92
N CYS A 67 -0.92 3.73 19.02
CA CYS A 67 -1.72 2.90 18.12
C CYS A 67 -1.56 3.31 16.65
N VAL A 68 -1.62 4.62 16.36
CA VAL A 68 -1.44 5.13 14.99
C VAL A 68 -0.02 4.87 14.48
N LEU A 69 1.00 5.07 15.30
CA LEU A 69 2.39 4.81 14.91
C LEU A 69 2.63 3.33 14.58
N ILE A 70 2.14 2.42 15.42
CA ILE A 70 2.29 0.98 15.16
C ILE A 70 1.56 0.58 13.88
N ALA A 71 0.32 1.06 13.68
CA ALA A 71 -0.44 0.80 12.47
C ALA A 71 0.26 1.33 11.21
N ALA A 72 0.82 2.55 11.28
CA ALA A 72 1.57 3.15 10.18
C ALA A 72 2.83 2.33 9.86
N TRP A 73 3.55 1.86 10.87
CA TRP A 73 4.73 1.00 10.68
C TRP A 73 4.37 -0.33 10.01
N THR A 74 3.33 -1.01 10.49
CA THR A 74 2.90 -2.29 9.89
C THR A 74 2.40 -2.11 8.46
N ALA A 75 1.71 -1.01 8.18
CA ALA A 75 1.27 -0.67 6.83
C ALA A 75 2.45 -0.41 5.90
N ALA A 76 3.42 0.41 6.34
CA ALA A 76 4.61 0.72 5.55
C ALA A 76 5.45 -0.53 5.26
N LEU A 77 5.63 -1.42 6.24
CA LEU A 77 6.33 -2.69 6.03
C LEU A 77 5.59 -3.61 5.04
N GLY A 78 4.27 -3.69 5.14
CA GLY A 78 3.44 -4.42 4.18
C GLY A 78 3.62 -3.89 2.76
N GLU A 79 3.51 -2.56 2.58
CA GLU A 79 3.70 -1.89 1.29
C GLU A 79 5.10 -2.16 0.72
N LEU A 80 6.15 -1.99 1.53
CA LEU A 80 7.53 -2.24 1.12
C LEU A 80 7.74 -3.67 0.62
N THR A 81 7.17 -4.67 1.31
CA THR A 81 7.27 -6.06 0.84
C THR A 81 6.52 -6.28 -0.48
N GLY A 82 5.35 -5.67 -0.65
CA GLY A 82 4.59 -5.71 -1.90
C GLY A 82 5.36 -5.08 -3.06
N ASP A 83 5.94 -3.91 -2.84
CA ASP A 83 6.73 -3.17 -3.82
C ASP A 83 7.98 -3.94 -4.23
N LEU A 84 8.70 -4.52 -3.27
CA LEU A 84 9.88 -5.36 -3.55
C LEU A 84 9.52 -6.58 -4.42
N LEU A 85 8.39 -7.23 -4.15
CA LEU A 85 7.90 -8.35 -4.98
C LEU A 85 7.52 -7.87 -6.39
N SER A 86 6.83 -6.74 -6.49
CA SER A 86 6.44 -6.14 -7.77
C SER A 86 7.68 -5.79 -8.61
N ALA A 87 8.65 -5.09 -8.01
CA ALA A 87 9.92 -4.72 -8.63
C ALA A 87 10.70 -5.95 -9.11
N SER A 88 10.79 -6.99 -8.27
CA SER A 88 11.47 -8.25 -8.63
C SER A 88 10.82 -8.94 -9.84
N ARG A 89 9.48 -8.94 -9.92
CA ARG A 89 8.74 -9.52 -11.05
C ARG A 89 8.94 -8.74 -12.34
N VAL A 90 8.93 -7.41 -12.26
CA VAL A 90 9.23 -6.53 -13.40
C VAL A 90 10.67 -6.76 -13.88
N GLY A 91 11.63 -6.80 -12.96
CA GLY A 91 13.04 -7.06 -13.28
C GLY A 91 13.25 -8.41 -13.98
N LEU A 92 12.57 -9.47 -13.51
CA LEU A 92 12.61 -10.78 -14.18
C LEU A 92 12.06 -10.70 -15.61
N ALA A 93 10.91 -10.04 -15.81
CA ALA A 93 10.31 -9.90 -17.13
C ALA A 93 11.21 -9.11 -18.10
N MET A 94 11.86 -8.04 -17.62
CA MET A 94 12.82 -7.28 -18.42
C MET A 94 14.10 -8.08 -18.72
N GLY A 95 14.52 -8.96 -17.81
CA GLY A 95 15.61 -9.91 -18.03
C GLY A 95 15.27 -10.95 -19.10
N GLU A 96 14.06 -11.51 -19.08
CA GLU A 96 13.55 -12.43 -20.11
C GLU A 96 13.44 -11.73 -21.49
N ALA A 97 13.01 -10.47 -21.50
CA ALA A 97 12.93 -9.64 -22.70
C ALA A 97 14.30 -9.16 -23.21
N HIS A 98 15.41 -9.48 -22.54
CA HIS A 98 16.77 -9.01 -22.85
C HIS A 98 16.91 -7.48 -22.90
N GLU A 99 16.01 -6.75 -22.25
CA GLU A 99 16.03 -5.28 -22.19
C GLU A 99 16.97 -4.74 -21.09
N LEU A 100 17.48 -5.63 -20.22
CA LEU A 100 18.48 -5.30 -19.20
C LEU A 100 19.91 -5.60 -19.67
N PRO A 101 20.88 -4.68 -19.51
CA PRO A 101 22.25 -4.89 -19.94
C PRO A 101 22.93 -6.02 -19.15
N GLY A 102 23.23 -7.12 -19.84
CA GLY A 102 24.19 -8.18 -19.51
C GLY A 102 24.14 -8.78 -18.09
N ARG A 103 24.66 -8.05 -17.10
CA ARG A 103 24.84 -8.53 -15.71
C ARG A 103 23.52 -8.64 -14.93
N LEU A 104 22.52 -7.83 -15.27
CA LEU A 104 21.18 -7.85 -14.62
C LEU A 104 20.18 -8.77 -15.32
N GLY A 105 20.48 -9.22 -16.54
CA GLY A 105 19.64 -10.15 -17.32
C GLY A 105 19.95 -11.64 -17.08
N ALA A 106 20.97 -11.95 -16.27
CA ALA A 106 21.33 -13.33 -15.96
C ALA A 106 20.34 -13.93 -14.95
N ILE A 107 19.37 -14.69 -15.44
CA ILE A 107 18.35 -15.36 -14.63
C ILE A 107 18.97 -16.63 -14.03
N HIS A 108 18.93 -16.76 -12.70
CA HIS A 108 19.42 -17.97 -12.03
C HIS A 108 18.58 -19.20 -12.44
N PRO A 109 19.18 -20.28 -13.00
CA PRO A 109 18.45 -21.38 -13.63
C PRO A 109 17.58 -22.21 -12.68
N LYS A 110 17.84 -22.17 -11.36
CA LYS A 110 17.09 -22.93 -10.35
C LYS A 110 16.03 -22.11 -9.61
N PHE A 111 16.20 -20.78 -9.52
CA PHE A 111 15.33 -19.90 -8.71
C PHE A 111 14.56 -18.87 -9.55
N ARG A 112 14.88 -18.75 -10.85
CA ARG A 112 14.26 -17.78 -11.76
C ARG A 112 14.21 -16.36 -11.19
N THR A 113 15.29 -15.95 -10.54
CA THR A 113 15.49 -14.56 -10.09
C THR A 113 16.68 -13.97 -10.83
N PRO A 114 16.62 -12.69 -11.24
CA PRO A 114 17.81 -11.97 -11.69
C PRO A 114 18.83 -11.87 -10.54
N HIS A 115 20.12 -12.00 -10.85
CA HIS A 115 21.22 -11.85 -9.89
C HIS A 115 21.38 -10.43 -9.37
#